data_AF-A0A7S2XPB7-F1
#
_entry.id   AF-A0A7S2XPB7-F1
#
_cell.length_a   1.000
_cell.length_b   1.000
_cell.length_c   1.000
_cell.angle_alpha   90.00
_cell.angle_beta   90.00
_cell.angle_gamma   90.00
#
_symmetry.space_group_name_H-M   'P 1'
#
loop_
_entity.id
_entity.type
_entity.pdbx_description
1 polymer ?
#
loop_
_entity_poly.entity_id
_entity_poly.type
_entity_poly.pdbx_seq_one_letter_code
_entity_poly.pdbx_strand_id
1 'polypeptide(L)'
;MARPASGGAVRTFRESTRQRSLYLVLVVVSCMVAGINIAHDLVHLQDVGGTSIVEIQLQAMKDSFKRPKGEIATKTTSAATGVSSSSSHPLAGLSCESHGGPSKQEQLDEIVYWSDIPSDAAYKSTFYDPSKYLLFEADHGGWNNIRMGMETVLAMAHAMGRTLVLPPEQSIDLLRKRDNKQKKSFTFNDFFHMTDLAAEHEGLDIITTEEFLTREGMAGNLV
;
A
#
# COMPACT_ATOMS: atom_id res chain seq x y z
N MET A 1 -43.18 -7.59 -78.36
CA MET A 1 -43.91 -6.57 -77.59
C MET A 1 -43.25 -6.45 -76.22
N ALA A 2 -42.47 -5.40 -76.00
CA ALA A 2 -41.84 -5.11 -74.72
C ALA A 2 -42.60 -3.97 -74.03
N ARG A 3 -42.98 -4.16 -72.76
CA ARG A 3 -43.46 -3.11 -71.85
C ARG A 3 -42.41 -2.85 -70.78
N PRO A 4 -42.14 -1.59 -70.41
CA PRO A 4 -41.16 -1.26 -69.38
C PRO A 4 -41.83 -1.23 -68.00
N ALA A 5 -41.10 -1.67 -66.97
CA ALA A 5 -41.45 -1.43 -65.57
C ALA A 5 -40.54 -0.32 -65.02
N SER A 6 -41.10 0.87 -64.87
CA SER A 6 -40.53 1.98 -64.11
C SER A 6 -41.26 2.10 -62.76
N GLY A 7 -40.52 2.27 -61.68
CA GLY A 7 -41.11 2.60 -60.38
C GLY A 7 -40.32 2.05 -59.19
N GLY A 8 -39.21 2.69 -58.83
CA GLY A 8 -38.41 2.24 -57.68
C GLY A 8 -37.47 3.28 -57.08
N ALA A 9 -37.78 4.58 -57.15
CA ALA A 9 -36.81 5.63 -56.78
C ALA A 9 -37.33 6.69 -55.79
N VAL A 10 -38.31 6.37 -54.91
CA VAL A 10 -38.88 7.38 -53.98
C VAL A 10 -38.82 6.99 -52.49
N ARG A 11 -38.38 5.78 -52.13
CA ARG A 11 -38.38 5.34 -50.71
C ARG A 11 -37.08 5.60 -49.93
N THR A 12 -35.96 5.92 -50.57
CA THR A 12 -34.64 5.96 -49.89
C THR A 12 -34.32 7.28 -49.18
N PHE A 13 -35.04 8.37 -49.44
CA PHE A 13 -34.71 9.67 -48.85
C PHE A 13 -35.25 9.86 -47.42
N ARG A 14 -36.36 9.20 -47.07
CA ARG A 14 -37.05 9.41 -45.77
C ARG A 14 -36.40 8.67 -44.59
N GLU A 15 -35.65 7.60 -44.86
CA GLU A 15 -34.90 6.84 -43.83
C GLU A 15 -33.61 7.55 -43.39
N SER A 16 -32.92 8.22 -44.31
CA SER A 16 -31.68 8.96 -44.03
C SER A 16 -31.88 10.08 -42.99
N THR A 17 -32.99 10.82 -43.07
CA THR A 17 -33.28 11.92 -42.13
C THR A 17 -33.60 11.40 -40.72
N ARG A 18 -34.29 10.26 -40.61
CA ARG A 18 -34.57 9.63 -39.29
C ARG A 18 -33.30 9.12 -38.64
N GLN A 19 -32.39 8.54 -39.42
CA GLN A 19 -31.13 8.00 -38.92
C GLN A 19 -30.19 9.10 -38.43
N ARG A 20 -30.12 10.24 -39.12
CA ARG A 20 -29.37 11.43 -38.65
C ARG A 20 -29.97 12.02 -37.37
N SER A 21 -31.30 12.06 -37.28
CA SER A 21 -31.99 12.55 -36.08
C SER A 21 -31.72 11.65 -34.87
N LEU A 22 -31.74 10.33 -35.04
CA LEU A 22 -31.46 9.39 -33.96
C LEU A 22 -30.00 9.52 -33.47
N TYR A 23 -29.06 9.68 -34.40
CA TYR A 23 -27.64 9.83 -34.08
C TYR A 23 -27.38 11.12 -33.29
N LEU A 24 -28.03 12.23 -33.66
CA LEU A 24 -27.93 13.48 -32.91
C LEU A 24 -28.46 13.33 -31.49
N VAL A 25 -29.61 12.67 -31.30
CA VAL A 25 -30.19 12.42 -29.98
C VAL A 25 -29.26 11.56 -29.11
N LEU A 26 -28.66 10.51 -29.68
CA LEU A 26 -27.71 9.66 -28.95
C LEU A 26 -26.44 10.40 -28.52
N VAL A 27 -25.90 11.27 -29.38
CA VAL A 27 -24.74 12.10 -29.04
C VAL A 27 -25.07 13.07 -27.90
N VAL A 28 -26.23 13.74 -27.95
CA VAL A 28 -26.66 14.68 -26.91
C VAL A 28 -26.86 13.96 -25.57
N VAL A 29 -27.52 12.80 -25.57
CA VAL A 29 -27.72 12.01 -24.34
C VAL A 29 -26.38 11.55 -23.75
N SER A 30 -25.45 11.08 -24.58
CA SER A 30 -24.11 10.68 -24.13
C SER A 30 -23.34 11.85 -23.49
N CYS A 31 -23.37 13.04 -24.11
CA CYS A 31 -22.75 14.24 -23.55
C CYS A 31 -23.37 14.67 -22.22
N MET A 32 -24.70 14.54 -22.05
CA MET A 32 -25.36 14.86 -20.79
C MET A 32 -24.98 13.89 -19.67
N VAL A 33 -24.89 12.58 -19.94
CA VAL A 33 -24.47 11.59 -18.94
C VAL A 33 -23.02 11.84 -18.52
N ALA A 34 -22.12 12.11 -19.47
CA ALA A 34 -20.73 12.47 -19.16
C ALA A 34 -20.64 13.74 -18.31
N GLY A 35 -21.44 14.77 -18.64
CA GLY A 35 -21.51 16.00 -17.85
C GLY A 35 -22.01 15.79 -16.42
N ILE A 36 -23.02 14.94 -16.23
CA ILE A 36 -23.55 14.61 -14.90
C ILE A 36 -22.49 13.87 -14.06
N ASN A 37 -21.77 12.91 -14.63
CA ASN A 37 -20.71 12.20 -13.92
C ASN A 37 -19.56 13.13 -13.51
N ILE A 38 -19.13 14.03 -14.40
CA ILE A 38 -18.08 15.02 -14.10
C ILE A 38 -18.55 16.00 -13.00
N ALA A 39 -19.81 16.44 -13.06
CA ALA A 39 -20.38 17.33 -12.03
C ALA A 39 -20.50 16.64 -10.67
N HIS A 40 -20.86 15.35 -10.63
CA HIS A 40 -20.93 14.57 -9.41
C HIS A 40 -19.54 14.41 -8.74
N ASP A 41 -18.50 14.13 -9.53
CA ASP A 41 -17.12 14.07 -9.04
C ASP A 41 -16.62 15.43 -8.53
N LEU A 42 -17.00 16.54 -9.18
CA LEU A 42 -16.67 17.89 -8.74
C LEU A 42 -17.38 18.29 -7.44
N VAL A 43 -18.63 17.85 -7.22
CA VAL A 43 -19.35 18.08 -5.97
C VAL A 43 -18.72 17.30 -4.82
N HIS A 44 -18.25 16.07 -5.06
CA HIS A 44 -17.50 15.31 -4.04
C HIS A 44 -16.17 15.97 -3.66
N LEU A 45 -15.56 16.75 -4.55
CA LEU A 45 -14.33 17.50 -4.24
C LEU A 45 -14.59 18.79 -3.44
N GLN A 46 -15.80 19.36 -3.49
CA GLN A 46 -16.13 20.57 -2.71
C GLN A 46 -16.68 20.28 -1.32
N ASP A 47 -17.13 19.06 -1.02
CA ASP A 47 -17.71 18.70 0.29
C ASP A 47 -16.66 18.22 1.33
N VAL A 48 -15.37 18.28 1.00
CA VAL A 48 -14.27 18.16 2.00
C VAL A 48 -13.97 19.54 2.61
N GLY A 49 -15.03 20.26 2.98
CA GLY A 49 -15.00 21.57 3.65
C GLY A 49 -15.02 21.49 5.17
N GLY A 50 -14.52 20.39 5.76
CA GLY A 50 -14.39 20.20 7.20
C GLY A 50 -12.94 19.95 7.58
N THR A 51 -12.27 20.99 8.10
CA THR A 51 -10.97 20.97 8.81
C THR A 51 -10.00 19.87 8.34
N SER A 52 -9.21 20.24 7.35
CA SER A 52 -8.25 19.36 6.70
C SER A 52 -7.29 18.72 7.72
N ILE A 53 -7.19 17.39 7.67
CA ILE A 53 -6.13 16.61 8.34
C ILE A 53 -4.73 17.20 8.02
N VAL A 54 -4.60 17.87 6.86
CA VAL A 54 -3.39 18.60 6.46
C VAL A 54 -3.12 19.81 7.35
N GLU A 55 -4.12 20.55 7.81
CA GLU A 55 -3.90 21.67 8.74
C GLU A 55 -3.50 21.19 10.14
N ILE A 56 -4.07 20.06 10.60
CA ILE A 56 -3.68 19.45 11.88
C ILE A 56 -2.23 18.95 11.81
N GLN A 57 -1.83 18.28 10.72
CA GLN A 57 -0.45 17.83 10.52
C GLN A 57 0.53 19.01 10.31
N LEU A 58 0.11 20.05 9.60
CA LEU A 58 0.95 21.23 9.37
C LEU A 58 1.17 22.03 10.65
N GLN A 59 0.17 22.06 11.54
CA GLN A 59 0.31 22.70 12.86
C GLN A 59 1.20 21.86 13.79
N ALA A 60 1.04 20.53 13.81
CA ALA A 60 1.92 19.64 14.58
C ALA A 60 3.40 19.70 14.12
N MET A 61 3.65 19.89 12.82
CA MET A 61 4.99 20.12 12.28
C MET A 61 5.57 21.48 12.69
N LYS A 62 4.75 22.54 12.69
CA LYS A 62 5.17 23.89 13.14
C LYS A 62 5.52 23.93 14.62
N ASP A 63 4.80 23.18 15.45
CA ASP A 63 5.04 23.15 16.90
C ASP A 63 6.27 22.30 17.24
N SER A 64 6.58 21.26 16.44
CA SER A 64 7.82 20.49 16.57
C SER A 64 9.08 21.30 16.22
N PHE A 65 8.96 22.31 15.36
CA PHE A 65 10.08 23.18 14.96
C PHE A 65 10.42 24.26 16.01
N LYS A 66 9.58 24.45 17.05
CA LYS A 66 9.76 25.48 18.08
C LYS A 66 10.45 25.00 19.37
N ARG A 67 11.14 23.85 19.36
CA ARG A 67 11.93 23.45 20.53
C ARG A 67 13.11 24.41 20.77
N PRO A 68 13.25 24.99 21.98
CA PRO A 68 14.34 25.92 22.28
C PRO A 68 15.69 25.21 22.27
N LYS A 69 16.65 25.80 21.54
CA LYS A 69 18.08 25.45 21.63
C LYS A 69 18.58 25.87 23.01
N GLY A 70 18.77 24.90 23.91
CA GLY A 70 19.59 25.11 25.10
C GLY A 70 19.20 24.24 26.28
N GLU A 71 19.76 23.04 26.36
CA GLU A 71 20.33 22.56 27.62
C GLU A 71 21.32 21.41 27.34
N ILE A 72 22.61 21.77 27.27
CA ILE A 72 23.71 20.82 27.31
C ILE A 72 23.88 20.43 28.78
N ALA A 73 23.25 19.32 29.18
CA ALA A 73 23.56 18.66 30.44
C ALA A 73 24.72 17.69 30.22
N THR A 74 25.89 18.11 30.67
CA THR A 74 27.09 17.32 30.85
C THR A 74 26.84 16.20 31.87
N LYS A 75 27.11 14.94 31.51
CA LYS A 75 27.39 13.90 32.52
C LYS A 75 28.30 12.79 31.98
N THR A 76 29.58 12.96 32.34
CA THR A 76 30.52 11.96 32.88
C THR A 76 30.59 10.57 32.24
N THR A 77 31.75 10.37 31.59
CA THR A 77 32.55 9.15 31.43
C THR A 77 32.25 7.99 32.39
N SER A 78 32.08 6.78 31.82
CA SER A 78 32.72 5.57 32.34
C SER A 78 32.84 4.51 31.25
N ALA A 79 34.09 4.11 31.01
CA ALA A 79 34.47 2.97 30.20
C ALA A 79 34.22 1.64 30.94
N ALA A 80 34.17 0.57 30.14
CA ALA A 80 34.23 -0.86 30.47
C ALA A 80 32.97 -1.47 31.13
N THR A 81 32.36 -2.44 30.46
CA THR A 81 32.53 -3.90 30.70
C THR A 81 31.41 -4.63 29.96
N GLY A 82 31.74 -5.75 29.29
CA GLY A 82 30.75 -6.58 28.62
C GLY A 82 29.82 -7.34 29.59
N VAL A 83 28.84 -8.00 28.95
CA VAL A 83 27.96 -9.08 29.41
C VAL A 83 26.45 -8.72 29.47
N SER A 84 25.75 -9.27 28.47
CA SER A 84 24.38 -9.77 28.34
C SER A 84 23.23 -9.26 29.23
N SER A 85 22.18 -8.79 28.54
CA SER A 85 20.75 -9.03 28.86
C SER A 85 19.95 -8.82 27.56
N SER A 86 19.61 -9.84 26.75
CA SER A 86 18.51 -10.82 26.94
C SER A 86 17.11 -10.22 27.14
N SER A 87 16.79 -9.13 26.42
CA SER A 87 15.42 -8.85 25.96
C SER A 87 15.44 -8.43 24.50
N SER A 88 15.38 -9.45 23.64
CA SER A 88 14.92 -9.43 22.25
C SER A 88 13.54 -8.75 22.19
N HIS A 89 13.24 -7.66 21.50
CA HIS A 89 13.76 -7.01 20.31
C HIS A 89 13.33 -5.53 20.34
N PRO A 90 14.08 -4.62 19.69
CA PRO A 90 13.57 -3.29 19.35
C PRO A 90 13.68 -3.04 17.83
N LEU A 91 12.99 -3.82 16.98
CA LEU A 91 12.95 -3.80 15.51
C LEU A 91 13.99 -4.67 14.76
N ALA A 92 14.11 -5.96 15.11
CA ALA A 92 14.98 -6.97 14.46
C ALA A 92 16.50 -6.95 14.77
N GLY A 93 16.96 -6.18 15.77
CA GLY A 93 18.36 -6.24 16.23
C GLY A 93 19.38 -5.71 15.21
N LEU A 94 18.93 -4.88 14.27
CA LEU A 94 19.78 -4.25 13.27
C LEU A 94 20.58 -3.12 13.92
N SER A 95 21.91 -3.22 13.93
CA SER A 95 22.79 -2.12 14.32
C SER A 95 23.70 -1.71 13.15
N CYS A 96 23.91 -0.40 12.99
CA CYS A 96 24.81 0.14 11.95
C CYS A 96 26.24 -0.42 12.08
N GLU A 97 26.66 -0.72 13.30
CA GLU A 97 27.98 -1.30 13.61
C GLU A 97 28.15 -2.71 13.03
N SER A 98 27.08 -3.51 13.05
CA SER A 98 27.12 -4.90 12.59
C SER A 98 26.84 -5.05 11.10
N HIS A 99 26.17 -4.06 10.47
CA HIS A 99 25.66 -4.17 9.09
C HIS A 99 26.22 -3.11 8.12
N GLY A 100 27.17 -2.28 8.55
CA GLY A 100 27.89 -1.34 7.66
C GLY A 100 27.14 -0.04 7.38
N GLY A 101 26.70 0.67 8.42
CA GLY A 101 26.08 1.99 8.32
C GLY A 101 27.06 3.17 8.42
N PRO A 102 26.60 4.40 8.16
CA PRO A 102 27.42 5.60 8.36
C PRO A 102 27.83 5.73 9.83
N SER A 103 29.13 6.00 10.05
CA SER A 103 29.71 6.07 11.40
C SER A 103 29.73 7.49 11.98
N LYS A 104 29.44 8.50 11.15
CA LYS A 104 29.47 9.91 11.56
C LYS A 104 28.07 10.34 11.98
N GLN A 105 27.96 10.94 13.17
CA GLN A 105 26.69 11.42 13.72
C GLN A 105 25.99 12.42 12.78
N GLU A 106 26.74 13.32 12.14
CA GLU A 106 26.18 14.29 11.17
C GLU A 106 25.44 13.61 10.02
N GLN A 107 25.91 12.44 9.57
CA GLN A 107 25.26 11.67 8.51
C GLN A 107 24.02 10.94 9.03
N LEU A 108 24.03 10.51 10.29
CA LEU A 108 22.87 9.92 10.94
C LEU A 108 21.76 10.97 11.15
N ASP A 109 22.16 12.20 11.52
CA ASP A 109 21.23 13.31 11.77
C ASP A 109 20.58 13.83 10.47
N GLU A 110 21.25 13.70 9.32
CA GLU A 110 20.68 14.02 8.00
C GLU A 110 19.66 12.97 7.52
N ILE A 111 19.79 11.73 7.99
CA ILE A 111 18.88 10.65 7.58
C ILE A 111 17.69 10.62 8.55
N VAL A 112 16.62 11.30 8.15
CA VAL A 112 15.34 11.22 8.86
C VAL A 112 14.70 9.85 8.57
N TYR A 113 14.97 8.88 9.44
CA TYR A 113 14.19 7.66 9.52
C TYR A 113 12.92 7.87 10.37
N TRP A 114 11.99 6.93 10.24
CA TRP A 114 10.89 6.77 11.18
C TRP A 114 11.45 6.71 12.60
N SER A 115 10.89 7.53 13.50
CA SER A 115 11.29 7.47 14.90
C SER A 115 10.77 6.18 15.51
N ASP A 116 11.61 5.49 16.26
CA ASP A 116 11.15 4.37 17.10
C ASP A 116 10.36 4.95 18.27
N ILE A 117 9.04 4.81 18.20
CA ILE A 117 8.11 5.27 19.23
C ILE A 117 7.58 4.01 19.93
N PRO A 118 8.00 3.72 21.18
CA PRO A 118 7.61 2.49 21.86
C PRO A 118 6.10 2.28 22.02
N SER A 119 5.30 3.36 21.99
CA SER A 119 3.84 3.23 22.02
C SER A 119 3.23 2.64 20.74
N ASP A 120 3.92 2.75 19.61
CA ASP A 120 3.43 2.25 18.32
C ASP A 120 3.43 0.72 18.30
N ALA A 121 4.40 0.08 18.95
CA ALA A 121 4.42 -1.37 19.15
C ALA A 121 3.21 -1.89 19.96
N ALA A 122 2.64 -1.06 20.83
CA ALA A 122 1.44 -1.38 21.60
C ALA A 122 0.13 -0.96 20.90
N TYR A 123 0.21 -0.39 19.69
CA TYR A 123 -0.99 -0.01 18.96
C TYR A 123 -1.78 -1.25 18.56
N LYS A 124 -3.08 -1.24 18.83
CA LYS A 124 -4.01 -2.28 18.39
C LYS A 124 -5.27 -1.64 17.86
N SER A 125 -5.66 -2.01 16.63
CA SER A 125 -6.89 -1.49 16.01
C SER A 125 -8.13 -1.86 16.83
N THR A 126 -9.08 -0.93 16.93
CA THR A 126 -10.40 -1.19 17.53
C THR A 126 -11.22 -2.19 16.72
N PHE A 127 -10.85 -2.43 15.45
CA PHE A 127 -11.45 -3.41 14.56
C PHE A 127 -10.71 -4.75 14.53
N TYR A 128 -9.76 -4.96 15.45
CA TYR A 128 -8.95 -6.18 15.54
C TYR A 128 -9.81 -7.44 15.64
N ASP A 129 -9.67 -8.28 14.62
CA ASP A 129 -10.36 -9.54 14.44
C ASP A 129 -9.43 -10.52 13.70
N PRO A 130 -8.73 -11.41 14.42
CA PRO A 130 -7.76 -12.34 13.83
C PRO A 130 -8.41 -13.46 13.02
N SER A 131 -9.75 -13.52 12.98
CA SER A 131 -10.48 -14.46 12.11
C SER A 131 -10.69 -13.90 10.69
N LYS A 132 -10.34 -12.64 10.45
CA LYS A 132 -10.50 -11.99 9.15
C LYS A 132 -9.15 -11.67 8.53
N TYR A 133 -9.05 -11.98 7.25
CA TYR A 133 -7.79 -11.96 6.53
C TYR A 133 -7.72 -10.79 5.55
N LEU A 134 -6.52 -10.28 5.34
CA LEU A 134 -6.18 -9.42 4.21
C LEU A 134 -5.19 -10.18 3.32
N LEU A 135 -5.62 -10.48 2.11
CA LEU A 135 -4.78 -11.08 1.07
C LEU A 135 -4.36 -9.98 0.11
N PHE A 136 -3.16 -10.10 -0.45
CA PHE A 136 -2.71 -9.22 -1.52
C PHE A 136 -1.92 -9.98 -2.56
N GLU A 137 -1.95 -9.49 -3.79
CA GLU A 137 -1.10 -9.92 -4.87
C GLU A 137 0.07 -8.93 -4.98
N ALA A 138 1.30 -9.44 -5.00
CA ALA A 138 2.44 -8.56 -5.24
C ALA A 138 2.42 -8.09 -6.71
N ASP A 139 2.77 -6.82 -6.92
CA ASP A 139 2.86 -6.23 -8.25
C ASP A 139 3.92 -6.95 -9.11
N HIS A 140 3.73 -6.96 -10.43
CA HIS A 140 4.67 -7.52 -11.40
C HIS A 140 5.85 -6.55 -11.72
N GLY A 141 6.01 -5.53 -10.89
CA GLY A 141 7.03 -4.50 -11.05
C GLY A 141 8.41 -4.91 -10.54
N GLY A 142 9.32 -3.93 -10.49
CA GLY A 142 10.60 -4.08 -9.81
C GLY A 142 10.44 -4.27 -8.30
N TRP A 143 11.50 -4.75 -7.63
CA TRP A 143 11.50 -4.95 -6.17
C TRP A 143 11.01 -3.73 -5.38
N ASN A 144 11.31 -2.51 -5.84
CA ASN A 144 10.85 -1.31 -5.17
C ASN A 144 9.32 -1.13 -5.20
N ASN A 145 8.65 -1.51 -6.29
CA ASN A 145 7.18 -1.48 -6.38
C ASN A 145 6.58 -2.56 -5.46
N ILE A 146 7.17 -3.75 -5.50
CA ILE A 146 6.76 -4.88 -4.65
C ILE A 146 6.87 -4.51 -3.18
N ARG A 147 8.00 -3.90 -2.77
CA ARG A 147 8.23 -3.40 -1.42
C ARG A 147 7.19 -2.37 -1.02
N MET A 148 6.95 -1.35 -1.85
CA MET A 148 5.96 -0.31 -1.57
C MET A 148 4.55 -0.89 -1.40
N GLY A 149 4.18 -1.86 -2.26
CA GLY A 149 2.94 -2.60 -2.14
C GLY A 149 2.83 -3.30 -0.80
N MET A 150 3.85 -4.10 -0.43
CA MET A 150 3.91 -4.85 0.83
C MET A 150 3.80 -3.94 2.06
N GLU A 151 4.58 -2.85 2.12
CA GLU A 151 4.53 -1.90 3.25
C GLU A 151 3.14 -1.28 3.40
N THR A 152 2.47 -0.98 2.28
CA THR A 152 1.12 -0.44 2.28
C THR A 152 0.10 -1.45 2.81
N VAL A 153 0.12 -2.71 2.35
CA VAL A 153 -0.81 -3.73 2.84
C VAL A 153 -0.54 -4.14 4.28
N LEU A 154 0.71 -4.08 4.74
CA LEU A 154 1.05 -4.30 6.15
C LEU A 154 0.42 -3.23 7.04
N ALA A 155 0.57 -1.96 6.67
CA ALA A 155 -0.07 -0.86 7.38
C ALA A 155 -1.61 -0.97 7.34
N MET A 156 -2.18 -1.35 6.20
CA MET A 156 -3.63 -1.58 6.09
C MET A 156 -4.10 -2.74 6.96
N ALA A 157 -3.41 -3.88 6.96
CA ALA A 157 -3.76 -5.04 7.79
C ALA A 157 -3.77 -4.66 9.28
N HIS A 158 -2.74 -3.94 9.72
CA HIS A 158 -2.63 -3.48 11.10
C HIS A 158 -3.74 -2.48 11.48
N ALA A 159 -4.00 -1.47 10.64
CA ALA A 159 -5.04 -0.48 10.87
C ALA A 159 -6.45 -1.06 10.82
N MET A 160 -6.70 -2.02 9.92
CA MET A 160 -7.98 -2.72 9.80
C MET A 160 -8.16 -3.84 10.82
N GLY A 161 -7.09 -4.19 11.55
CA GLY A 161 -7.11 -5.28 12.51
C GLY A 161 -7.35 -6.65 11.87
N ARG A 162 -6.75 -6.90 10.70
CA ARG A 162 -6.86 -8.13 9.91
C ARG A 162 -5.56 -8.91 9.99
N THR A 163 -5.63 -10.23 9.93
CA THR A 163 -4.45 -11.07 9.73
C THR A 163 -3.96 -10.94 8.29
N LEU A 164 -2.73 -10.48 8.11
CA LEU A 164 -2.09 -10.39 6.80
C LEU A 164 -1.68 -11.79 6.33
N VAL A 165 -2.09 -12.16 5.11
CA VAL A 165 -1.63 -13.38 4.46
C VAL A 165 -0.56 -13.01 3.45
N LEU A 166 0.67 -13.50 3.67
CA LEU A 166 1.77 -13.30 2.74
C LEU A 166 1.55 -14.14 1.49
N PRO A 167 1.76 -13.57 0.29
CA PRO A 167 1.67 -14.32 -0.95
C PRO A 167 2.77 -15.40 -0.99
N PRO A 168 2.56 -16.45 -1.81
CA PRO A 168 3.55 -17.50 -1.98
C PRO A 168 4.83 -16.96 -2.62
N GLU A 169 5.86 -17.80 -2.67
CA GLU A 169 7.13 -17.47 -3.31
C GLU A 169 6.94 -17.08 -4.79
N GLN A 170 7.48 -15.92 -5.19
CA GLN A 170 7.32 -15.38 -6.55
C GLN A 170 8.65 -14.98 -7.17
N SER A 171 8.73 -15.03 -8.51
CA SER A 171 9.90 -14.55 -9.24
C SER A 171 9.82 -13.05 -9.48
N ILE A 172 10.86 -12.32 -9.08
CA ILE A 172 10.95 -10.86 -9.29
C ILE A 172 11.65 -10.61 -10.63
N ASP A 173 10.91 -10.05 -11.59
CA ASP A 173 11.35 -9.91 -12.99
C ASP A 173 12.70 -9.21 -13.15
N LEU A 174 12.95 -8.15 -12.38
CA LEU A 174 14.19 -7.36 -12.46
C LEU A 174 15.39 -8.00 -11.73
N LEU A 175 15.16 -9.01 -10.87
CA LEU A 175 16.24 -9.74 -10.20
C LEU A 175 16.70 -10.98 -10.98
N ARG A 176 16.10 -11.23 -12.14
CA ARG A 176 16.41 -12.36 -13.01
C ARG A 176 17.76 -12.16 -13.71
N LYS A 177 18.86 -12.37 -12.99
CA LYS A 177 20.20 -12.37 -13.59
C LYS A 177 20.37 -13.53 -14.57
N ARG A 178 21.22 -13.33 -15.58
CA ARG A 178 21.56 -14.32 -16.63
C ARG A 178 22.22 -15.59 -16.12
N ASP A 179 22.69 -15.59 -14.88
CA ASP A 179 23.50 -16.69 -14.35
C ASP A 179 22.61 -17.73 -13.66
N ASN A 180 22.68 -18.98 -14.09
CA ASN A 180 21.78 -20.06 -13.64
C ASN A 180 21.99 -20.50 -12.18
N LYS A 181 22.94 -19.89 -11.48
CA LYS A 181 23.33 -20.26 -10.11
C LYS A 181 22.64 -19.47 -9.01
N GLN A 182 21.85 -18.44 -9.35
CA GLN A 182 21.17 -17.59 -8.36
C GLN A 182 19.71 -17.99 -8.17
N LYS A 183 19.21 -17.82 -6.94
CA LYS A 183 17.78 -18.00 -6.60
C LYS A 183 16.95 -17.05 -7.47
N LYS A 184 15.88 -17.55 -8.08
CA LYS A 184 15.02 -16.80 -9.02
C LYS A 184 13.65 -16.45 -8.44
N SER A 185 13.27 -17.14 -7.38
CA SER A 185 12.02 -17.00 -6.65
C SER A 185 12.36 -16.53 -5.24
N PHE A 186 11.53 -15.65 -4.69
CA PHE A 186 11.76 -15.08 -3.38
C PHE A 186 10.45 -14.98 -2.61
N THR A 187 10.55 -15.15 -1.31
CA THR A 187 9.51 -14.90 -0.32
C THR A 187 9.80 -13.56 0.36
N PHE A 188 8.80 -12.95 0.99
CA PHE A 188 9.03 -11.73 1.78
C PHE A 188 9.97 -11.98 2.97
N ASN A 189 9.99 -13.20 3.52
CA ASN A 189 10.92 -13.59 4.59
C ASN A 189 12.39 -13.63 4.15
N ASP A 190 12.68 -13.69 2.85
CA ASP A 190 14.07 -13.58 2.36
C ASP A 190 14.62 -12.15 2.49
N PHE A 191 13.75 -11.14 2.69
CA PHE A 191 14.13 -9.73 2.75
C PHE A 191 13.77 -9.05 4.08
N PHE A 192 12.71 -9.51 4.73
CA PHE A 192 12.17 -8.92 5.95
C PHE A 192 11.93 -10.00 7.01
N HIS A 193 12.24 -9.70 8.27
CA HIS A 193 11.93 -10.60 9.38
C HIS A 193 10.45 -10.50 9.77
N MET A 194 9.56 -11.01 8.92
CA MET A 194 8.10 -10.81 9.09
C MET A 194 7.57 -11.43 10.39
N THR A 195 8.12 -12.55 10.82
CA THR A 195 7.74 -13.22 12.07
C THR A 195 8.11 -12.38 13.29
N ASP A 196 9.31 -11.80 13.29
CA ASP A 196 9.78 -10.95 14.39
C ASP A 196 8.94 -9.66 14.43
N LEU A 197 8.66 -9.08 13.26
CA LEU A 197 7.83 -7.89 13.14
C LEU A 197 6.43 -8.09 13.74
N ALA A 198 5.79 -9.23 13.44
CA ALA A 198 4.48 -9.59 14.00
C ALA A 198 4.55 -9.85 15.51
N ALA A 199 5.64 -10.44 16.01
CA ALA A 199 5.82 -10.70 17.43
C ALA A 199 6.05 -9.41 18.24
N GLU A 200 6.67 -8.39 17.63
CA GLU A 200 6.98 -7.12 18.26
C GLU A 200 5.80 -6.14 18.32
N HIS A 201 4.82 -6.27 17.42
CA HIS A 201 3.69 -5.32 17.32
C HIS A 201 2.37 -5.99 17.74
N GLU A 202 1.76 -5.48 18.80
CA GLU A 202 0.45 -5.95 19.24
C GLU A 202 -0.59 -5.79 18.12
N GLY A 203 -1.45 -6.78 17.91
CA GLY A 203 -2.52 -6.65 16.91
C GLY A 203 -2.07 -6.66 15.44
N LEU A 204 -0.80 -6.98 15.15
CA LEU A 204 -0.32 -7.34 13.83
C LEU A 204 -0.13 -8.87 13.75
N ASP A 205 -1.04 -9.55 13.06
CA ASP A 205 -0.89 -10.99 12.79
C ASP A 205 -0.50 -11.21 11.34
N ILE A 206 0.50 -12.05 11.10
CA ILE A 206 1.01 -12.38 9.77
C ILE A 206 1.12 -13.89 9.64
N ILE A 207 0.55 -14.47 8.59
CA ILE A 207 0.64 -15.90 8.26
C ILE A 207 1.02 -16.10 6.80
N THR A 208 1.51 -17.28 6.45
CA THR A 208 1.80 -17.61 5.05
C THR A 208 0.54 -18.08 4.31
N THR A 209 0.56 -18.04 2.98
CA THR A 209 -0.53 -18.59 2.15
C THR A 209 -0.74 -20.08 2.44
N GLU A 210 0.32 -20.86 2.66
CA GLU A 210 0.22 -22.29 2.97
C GLU A 210 -0.50 -22.53 4.29
N GLU A 211 -0.20 -21.71 5.30
CA GLU A 211 -0.88 -21.75 6.59
C GLU A 211 -2.35 -21.34 6.47
N PHE A 212 -2.64 -20.27 5.72
CA PHE A 212 -4.01 -19.84 5.45
C PHE A 212 -4.82 -20.94 4.75
N LEU A 213 -4.29 -21.56 3.69
CA LEU A 213 -4.95 -22.65 2.98
C LEU A 213 -5.13 -23.89 3.87
N THR A 214 -4.22 -24.13 4.80
CA THR A 214 -4.36 -25.21 5.79
C THR A 214 -5.48 -24.94 6.77
N ARG A 215 -5.59 -23.70 7.27
CA ARG A 215 -6.61 -23.28 8.23
C ARG A 215 -8.00 -23.19 7.61
N GLU A 216 -8.13 -22.54 6.47
CA GLU A 216 -9.44 -22.21 5.88
C GLU A 216 -9.81 -23.11 4.70
N GLY A 217 -8.85 -23.40 3.83
CA GLY A 217 -9.05 -24.20 2.62
C GLY A 217 -9.35 -25.67 2.94
N MET A 218 -8.49 -26.31 3.72
CA MET A 218 -8.65 -27.74 4.06
C MET A 218 -9.77 -27.99 5.07
N ALA A 219 -10.08 -27.01 5.92
CA ALA A 219 -11.20 -27.10 6.86
C ALA A 219 -12.58 -26.86 6.19
N GLY A 220 -12.62 -26.36 4.96
CA GLY A 220 -13.86 -26.07 4.23
C GLY A 220 -14.55 -24.77 4.65
N ASN A 221 -13.80 -23.80 5.19
CA ASN A 221 -14.31 -22.50 5.63
C ASN A 221 -14.20 -21.40 4.57
N LEU A 222 -13.75 -21.73 3.36
CA LEU A 222 -13.75 -20.81 2.23
C LEU A 222 -15.21 -20.64 1.76
N VAL A 223 -15.85 -19.56 2.22
CA VAL A 223 -17.23 -19.18 1.84
C VAL A 223 -17.24 -18.28 0.62
#